data_AF-A0AAV1TVP0-F1
#
_entry.id   AF-A0AAV1TVP0-F1
#
_cell.length_a   1.000
_cell.length_b   1.000
_cell.length_c   1.000
_cell.angle_alpha   90.00
_cell.angle_beta   90.00
_cell.angle_gamma   90.00
#
_symmetry.space_group_name_H-M   'P 1'
#
loop_
_entity.id
_entity.type
_entity.pdbx_description
1 polymer ?
#
loop_
_entity_poly.entity_id
_entity_poly.type
_entity_poly.pdbx_seq_one_letter_code
_entity_poly.pdbx_strand_id
1 'polypeptide(L)'
;MPGEIIPVSRGGPDKGVVLDHGESPILSLYSAIFASTTNVQASTFYPSVSQTRDINAIMHQVTDLILANMRYDVQLMLIDPAHELERLYQTSTPPVSVEAATAALYAHYAASREQCFSTALPSAFWSETTILRALAMYLREPIYVWGVDETGNCSARQFSFQIFAMPNEDNHETGIVLVLDVKRIRVILEAC
;
A
#
# COMPACT_ATOMS: atom_id res chain seq x y z
N MET A 1 7.54 -48.40 29.18
CA MET A 1 6.33 -47.78 28.61
C MET A 1 5.91 -46.60 29.47
N PRO A 2 6.29 -45.38 29.10
CA PRO A 2 5.48 -44.20 29.37
C PRO A 2 5.10 -43.51 28.04
N GLY A 3 3.83 -43.09 27.97
CA GLY A 3 3.14 -42.65 26.77
C GLY A 3 3.68 -41.36 26.16
N GLU A 4 3.68 -41.37 24.83
CA GLU A 4 3.97 -40.27 23.93
C GLU A 4 2.85 -39.22 24.03
N ILE A 5 3.22 -37.99 24.42
CA ILE A 5 2.30 -36.85 24.41
C ILE A 5 2.26 -36.32 22.98
N ILE A 6 1.20 -36.67 22.25
CA ILE A 6 0.85 -36.07 20.97
C ILE A 6 0.41 -34.63 21.25
N PRO A 7 1.04 -33.58 20.70
CA PRO A 7 0.51 -32.24 20.80
C PRO A 7 -0.75 -32.12 19.95
N VAL A 8 -1.85 -31.81 20.62
CA VAL A 8 -3.18 -31.53 20.08
C VAL A 8 -3.08 -30.40 19.06
N SER A 9 -3.44 -30.70 17.81
CA SER A 9 -3.76 -29.70 16.78
C SER A 9 -4.88 -28.81 17.30
N ARG A 10 -4.54 -27.59 17.72
CA ARG A 10 -5.52 -26.51 17.89
C ARG A 10 -5.71 -25.86 16.52
N GLY A 11 -6.63 -26.43 15.75
CA GLY A 11 -7.29 -25.71 14.68
C GLY A 11 -8.10 -24.55 15.27
N GLY A 12 -7.56 -23.34 15.15
CA GLY A 12 -8.30 -22.09 15.15
C GLY A 12 -8.23 -21.50 13.74
N PRO A 13 -9.26 -20.78 13.26
CA PRO A 13 -9.25 -20.22 11.92
C PRO A 13 -8.41 -18.94 11.93
N ASP A 14 -7.09 -19.07 11.90
CA ASP A 14 -6.24 -17.97 11.45
C ASP A 14 -6.52 -17.77 9.96
N LYS A 15 -7.47 -16.87 9.68
CA LYS A 15 -7.80 -16.40 8.33
C LYS A 15 -6.71 -15.43 7.86
N GLY A 16 -5.47 -15.89 7.81
CA GLY A 16 -4.40 -15.25 7.06
C GLY A 16 -4.38 -15.83 5.65
N VAL A 17 -4.61 -15.00 4.63
CA VAL A 17 -4.30 -15.39 3.25
C VAL A 17 -2.79 -15.35 3.10
N VAL A 18 -2.17 -16.52 2.86
CA VAL A 18 -0.74 -16.61 2.56
C VAL A 18 -0.56 -16.43 1.06
N LEU A 19 0.10 -15.34 0.66
CA LEU A 19 0.35 -15.02 -0.73
C LEU A 19 1.67 -15.66 -1.16
N ASP A 20 1.59 -16.90 -1.66
CA ASP A 20 2.74 -17.57 -2.29
C ASP A 20 2.95 -17.02 -3.70
N HIS A 21 3.77 -15.97 -3.80
CA HIS A 21 4.19 -15.40 -5.06
C HIS A 21 5.71 -15.41 -5.11
N GLY A 22 6.25 -16.56 -5.49
CA GLY A 22 7.67 -16.75 -5.67
C GLY A 22 8.37 -15.86 -6.70
N GLU A 23 7.86 -14.68 -7.12
CA GLU A 23 8.67 -13.72 -7.91
C GLU A 23 8.08 -12.31 -8.20
N SER A 24 6.92 -11.89 -7.69
CA SER A 24 6.49 -10.48 -7.88
C SER A 24 5.72 -9.94 -6.69
N PRO A 25 6.34 -9.01 -5.93
CA PRO A 25 5.68 -8.32 -4.85
C PRO A 25 4.37 -7.68 -5.33
N ILE A 26 4.27 -6.99 -6.49
CA ILE A 26 3.05 -6.24 -6.98
C ILE A 26 1.80 -7.11 -7.02
N LEU A 27 1.98 -8.39 -7.31
CA LEU A 27 0.88 -9.33 -7.29
C LEU A 27 0.22 -9.41 -5.91
N SER A 28 0.95 -9.20 -4.81
CA SER A 28 0.47 -9.49 -3.47
C SER A 28 -0.45 -8.39 -2.87
N LEU A 29 -0.32 -7.10 -3.20
CA LEU A 29 -1.05 -6.02 -2.48
C LEU A 29 -2.40 -5.82 -3.12
N TYR A 30 -2.41 -5.56 -4.42
CA TYR A 30 -3.66 -5.42 -5.16
C TYR A 30 -4.45 -6.74 -5.15
N SER A 31 -3.79 -7.90 -5.12
CA SER A 31 -4.51 -9.17 -4.86
C SER A 31 -5.00 -9.30 -3.43
N ALA A 32 -4.25 -8.88 -2.42
CA ALA A 32 -4.73 -8.90 -1.03
C ALA A 32 -5.97 -8.00 -0.86
N ILE A 33 -5.93 -6.81 -1.45
CA ILE A 33 -7.06 -5.88 -1.46
C ILE A 33 -8.24 -6.47 -2.23
N PHE A 34 -8.02 -7.02 -3.42
CA PHE A 34 -9.08 -7.69 -4.17
C PHE A 34 -9.68 -8.86 -3.40
N ALA A 35 -8.84 -9.74 -2.82
CA ALA A 35 -9.27 -10.91 -2.09
C ALA A 35 -10.05 -10.56 -0.82
N SER A 36 -9.63 -9.53 -0.08
CA SER A 36 -10.32 -9.05 1.12
C SER A 36 -11.67 -8.41 0.80
N THR A 37 -11.74 -7.57 -0.24
CA THR A 37 -12.98 -6.88 -0.64
C THR A 37 -14.00 -7.80 -1.32
N THR A 38 -13.54 -8.90 -1.94
CA THR A 38 -14.41 -9.91 -2.59
C THR A 38 -14.62 -11.17 -1.75
N ASN A 39 -14.12 -11.17 -0.50
CA ASN A 39 -14.28 -12.24 0.47
C ASN A 39 -13.85 -13.64 -0.04
N VAL A 40 -12.69 -13.69 -0.72
CA VAL A 40 -12.10 -14.93 -1.24
C VAL A 40 -11.76 -15.87 -0.07
N GLN A 41 -12.40 -17.05 -0.03
CA GLN A 41 -12.23 -18.06 1.02
C GLN A 41 -11.14 -19.10 0.68
N ALA A 42 -9.99 -18.66 0.16
CA ALA A 42 -8.90 -19.56 -0.25
C ALA A 42 -7.61 -19.27 0.53
N SER A 43 -6.90 -20.33 0.91
CA SER A 43 -5.57 -20.23 1.55
C SER A 43 -4.50 -19.69 0.60
N THR A 44 -4.74 -19.81 -0.72
CA THR A 44 -3.86 -19.34 -1.79
C THR A 44 -4.74 -18.79 -2.91
N PHE A 45 -4.35 -17.65 -3.48
CA PHE A 45 -5.13 -16.96 -4.50
C PHE A 45 -4.36 -16.89 -5.83
N TYR A 46 -4.93 -17.53 -6.85
CA TYR A 46 -4.48 -17.40 -8.24
C TYR A 46 -5.60 -16.73 -9.05
N PRO A 47 -5.42 -15.47 -9.50
CA PRO A 47 -6.47 -14.76 -10.20
C PRO A 47 -6.75 -15.37 -11.57
N SER A 48 -8.02 -15.64 -11.85
CA SER A 48 -8.50 -15.93 -13.21
C SER A 48 -8.36 -14.72 -14.13
N VAL A 49 -8.52 -14.89 -15.44
CA VAL A 49 -8.43 -13.80 -16.42
C VAL A 49 -9.38 -12.63 -16.09
N SER A 50 -10.60 -12.92 -15.63
CA SER A 50 -11.54 -11.86 -15.20
C SER A 50 -11.07 -11.16 -13.94
N GLN A 51 -10.60 -11.91 -12.94
CA GLN A 51 -10.08 -11.32 -11.69
C GLN A 51 -8.83 -10.48 -11.94
N THR A 52 -7.94 -10.91 -12.83
CA THR A 52 -6.78 -10.10 -13.26
C THR A 52 -7.21 -8.79 -13.89
N ARG A 53 -8.31 -8.76 -14.64
CA ARG A 53 -8.86 -7.51 -15.19
C ARG A 53 -9.38 -6.60 -14.08
N ASP A 54 -10.08 -7.15 -13.10
CA ASP A 54 -10.63 -6.38 -11.98
C ASP A 54 -9.51 -5.81 -11.09
N ILE A 55 -8.47 -6.60 -10.84
CA ILE A 55 -7.28 -6.15 -10.11
C ILE A 55 -6.56 -5.02 -10.85
N ASN A 56 -6.41 -5.14 -12.18
CA ASN A 56 -5.87 -4.06 -13.01
C ASN A 56 -6.72 -2.79 -12.92
N ALA A 57 -8.04 -2.91 -12.89
CA ALA A 57 -8.93 -1.77 -12.76
C ALA A 57 -8.71 -1.03 -11.41
N ILE A 58 -8.54 -1.76 -10.31
CA ILE A 58 -8.19 -1.18 -9.00
C ILE A 58 -6.85 -0.43 -9.10
N MET A 59 -5.82 -1.07 -9.68
CA MET A 59 -4.49 -0.47 -9.84
C MET A 59 -4.54 0.84 -10.64
N HIS A 60 -5.29 0.86 -11.75
CA HIS A 60 -5.47 2.05 -12.57
C HIS A 60 -6.22 3.16 -11.82
N GLN A 61 -7.30 2.83 -11.12
CA GLN A 61 -8.07 3.79 -10.33
C GLN A 61 -7.25 4.42 -9.19
N VAL A 62 -6.43 3.62 -8.52
CA VAL A 62 -5.50 4.10 -7.49
C VAL A 62 -4.43 5.01 -8.09
N THR A 63 -3.89 4.65 -9.25
CA THR A 63 -2.89 5.47 -9.97
C THR A 63 -3.50 6.80 -10.42
N ASP A 64 -4.74 6.80 -10.89
CA ASP A 64 -5.48 8.00 -11.26
C ASP A 64 -5.68 8.94 -10.05
N LEU A 65 -5.96 8.39 -8.85
CA LEU A 65 -6.02 9.18 -7.61
C LEU A 65 -4.68 9.82 -7.26
N ILE A 66 -3.57 9.09 -7.40
CA ILE A 66 -2.23 9.64 -7.17
C ILE A 66 -1.97 10.82 -8.10
N LEU A 67 -2.20 10.64 -9.41
CA LEU A 67 -1.99 11.68 -10.42
C LEU A 67 -2.89 12.91 -10.16
N ALA A 68 -4.15 12.70 -9.80
CA ALA A 68 -5.08 13.78 -9.51
C ALA A 68 -4.65 14.61 -8.29
N ASN A 69 -4.14 13.95 -7.25
CA ASN A 69 -3.82 14.60 -5.98
C ASN A 69 -2.39 15.14 -5.88
N MET A 70 -1.47 14.65 -6.71
CA MET A 70 -0.03 14.88 -6.55
C MET A 70 0.35 16.36 -6.42
N ARG A 71 -0.24 17.26 -7.22
CA ARG A 71 0.04 18.69 -7.13
C ARG A 71 -0.20 19.23 -5.73
N TYR A 72 -1.34 18.95 -5.12
CA TYR A 72 -1.68 19.44 -3.80
C TYR A 72 -0.99 18.65 -2.70
N ASP A 73 -0.74 17.36 -2.90
CA ASP A 73 0.04 16.54 -1.98
C ASP A 73 1.49 17.02 -1.84
N VAL A 74 2.11 17.48 -2.92
CA VAL A 74 3.44 18.11 -2.88
C VAL A 74 3.39 19.47 -2.17
N GLN A 75 2.36 20.28 -2.45
CA GLN A 75 2.18 21.57 -1.75
C GLN A 75 1.97 21.42 -0.24
N LEU A 76 1.28 20.37 0.18
CA LEU A 76 1.06 20.02 1.58
C LEU A 76 2.24 19.27 2.22
N MET A 77 3.32 19.05 1.47
CA MET A 77 4.50 18.28 1.91
C MET A 77 4.15 16.84 2.35
N LEU A 78 3.07 16.28 1.80
CA LEU A 78 2.68 14.89 2.03
C LEU A 78 3.46 13.93 1.11
N ILE A 79 4.05 14.48 0.04
CA ILE A 79 4.99 13.80 -0.87
C ILE A 79 6.19 14.72 -1.02
N ASP A 80 7.39 14.18 -0.78
CA ASP A 80 8.65 14.78 -1.23
C ASP A 80 9.04 14.12 -2.57
N PRO A 81 8.90 14.82 -3.70
CA PRO A 81 9.15 14.20 -5.01
C PRO A 81 10.60 13.79 -5.22
N ALA A 82 11.56 14.51 -4.64
CA ALA A 82 12.97 14.19 -4.81
C ALA A 82 13.32 12.92 -4.02
N HIS A 83 12.84 12.83 -2.77
CA HIS A 83 12.99 11.64 -1.95
C HIS A 83 12.31 10.41 -2.57
N GLU A 84 11.09 10.57 -3.11
CA GLU A 84 10.41 9.46 -3.78
C GLU A 84 11.16 9.01 -5.03
N LEU A 85 11.67 9.92 -5.87
CA LEU A 85 12.48 9.54 -7.03
C LEU A 85 13.79 8.85 -6.66
N GLU A 86 14.47 9.34 -5.62
CA GLU A 86 15.69 8.71 -5.07
C GLU A 86 15.38 7.27 -4.62
N ARG A 87 14.27 7.08 -3.91
CA ARG A 87 13.82 5.75 -3.46
C ARG A 87 13.47 4.83 -4.64
N LEU A 88 12.82 5.34 -5.68
CA LEU A 88 12.36 4.57 -6.84
C LEU A 88 13.50 4.14 -7.77
N TYR A 89 14.47 5.03 -8.00
CA TYR A 89 15.49 4.85 -9.03
C TYR A 89 16.92 4.78 -8.49
N GLN A 90 17.13 4.96 -7.18
CA GLN A 90 18.45 4.97 -6.52
C GLN A 90 19.45 5.90 -7.24
N THR A 91 18.96 7.02 -7.78
CA THR A 91 19.75 7.91 -8.65
C THR A 91 20.76 8.72 -7.87
N SER A 92 22.01 8.72 -8.32
CA SER A 92 23.11 9.49 -7.71
C SER A 92 23.03 11.01 -7.97
N THR A 93 22.17 11.45 -8.89
CA THR A 93 22.00 12.86 -9.25
C THR A 93 20.55 13.29 -8.93
N PRO A 94 20.32 14.02 -7.83
CA PRO A 94 18.98 14.47 -7.49
C PRO A 94 18.48 15.51 -8.51
N PRO A 95 17.15 15.60 -8.74
CA PRO A 95 16.57 16.62 -9.59
C PRO A 95 16.96 18.04 -9.13
N VAL A 96 17.12 18.96 -10.08
CA VAL A 96 17.63 20.31 -9.83
C VAL A 96 16.62 21.22 -9.11
N SER A 97 15.32 20.89 -9.17
CA SER A 97 14.25 21.62 -8.48
C SER A 97 13.08 20.71 -8.10
N VAL A 98 12.22 21.20 -7.19
CA VAL A 98 10.99 20.49 -6.77
C VAL A 98 10.03 20.31 -7.94
N GLU A 99 9.93 21.28 -8.85
CA GLU A 99 9.09 21.20 -10.05
C GLU A 99 9.60 20.13 -11.01
N ALA A 100 10.91 20.05 -11.21
CA ALA A 100 11.53 19.01 -12.04
C ALA A 100 11.33 17.62 -11.43
N ALA A 101 11.49 17.49 -10.11
CA ALA A 101 11.22 16.25 -9.38
C ALA A 101 9.73 15.87 -9.47
N THR A 102 8.82 16.83 -9.30
CA THR A 102 7.37 16.61 -9.41
C THR A 102 6.98 16.16 -10.82
N ALA A 103 7.51 16.81 -11.87
CA ALA A 103 7.25 16.43 -13.25
C ALA A 103 7.76 15.02 -13.59
N ALA A 104 8.95 14.66 -13.09
CA ALA A 104 9.49 13.31 -13.25
C ALA A 104 8.66 12.27 -12.49
N LEU A 105 8.15 12.60 -11.30
CA LEU A 105 7.25 11.73 -10.54
C LEU A 105 5.89 11.56 -11.24
N TYR A 106 5.33 12.64 -11.81
CA TYR A 106 4.15 12.57 -12.69
C TYR A 106 4.38 11.61 -13.86
N ALA A 107 5.51 11.75 -14.55
CA ALA A 107 5.87 10.88 -15.67
C ALA A 107 6.02 9.41 -15.23
N HIS A 108 6.57 9.17 -14.03
CA HIS A 108 6.66 7.84 -13.45
C HIS A 108 5.27 7.20 -13.31
N TYR A 109 4.34 7.83 -12.59
CA TYR A 109 3.02 7.23 -12.38
C TYR A 109 2.16 7.18 -13.65
N ALA A 110 2.32 8.14 -14.56
CA ALA A 110 1.69 8.07 -15.87
C ALA A 110 2.16 6.85 -16.68
N ALA A 111 3.45 6.50 -16.59
CA ALA A 111 3.97 5.28 -17.19
C ALA A 111 3.47 4.03 -16.46
N SER A 112 3.40 4.06 -15.12
CA SER A 112 2.87 2.96 -14.29
C SER A 112 1.39 2.67 -14.59
N ARG A 113 0.61 3.69 -14.99
CA ARG A 113 -0.78 3.55 -15.44
C ARG A 113 -0.94 2.63 -16.65
N GLU A 114 0.05 2.60 -17.55
CA GLU A 114 0.03 1.77 -18.76
C GLU A 114 0.53 0.34 -18.50
N GLN A 115 0.96 0.04 -17.29
CA GLN A 115 1.44 -1.30 -16.92
C GLN A 115 0.27 -2.24 -16.62
N CYS A 116 0.53 -3.54 -16.77
CA CYS A 116 -0.37 -4.61 -16.40
C CYS A 116 0.09 -5.27 -15.10
N PHE A 117 -0.85 -5.72 -14.28
CA PHE A 117 -0.68 -6.52 -13.08
C PHE A 117 0.22 -7.76 -13.28
N SER A 118 0.28 -8.30 -14.51
CA SER A 118 1.13 -9.44 -14.84
C SER A 118 2.61 -9.08 -15.09
N THR A 119 2.96 -7.80 -15.09
CA THR A 119 4.34 -7.34 -15.31
C THR A 119 5.11 -7.37 -14.00
N ALA A 120 6.24 -8.08 -13.97
CA ALA A 120 7.12 -8.09 -12.81
C ALA A 120 7.66 -6.68 -12.56
N LEU A 121 7.46 -6.17 -11.35
CA LEU A 121 7.93 -4.87 -10.92
C LEU A 121 8.93 -5.02 -9.77
N PRO A 122 10.01 -4.23 -9.73
CA PRO A 122 10.98 -4.28 -8.64
C PRO A 122 10.33 -4.12 -7.26
N SER A 123 10.87 -4.80 -6.26
CA SER A 123 10.41 -4.72 -4.86
C SER A 123 10.56 -3.34 -4.23
N ALA A 124 11.30 -2.42 -4.85
CA ALA A 124 11.32 -1.02 -4.44
C ALA A 124 9.95 -0.33 -4.64
N PHE A 125 9.10 -0.79 -5.56
CA PHE A 125 7.79 -0.17 -5.83
C PHE A 125 6.71 -0.48 -4.77
N TRP A 126 7.08 -1.13 -3.65
CA TRP A 126 6.18 -2.02 -2.91
C TRP A 126 5.69 -1.61 -1.53
N SER A 127 6.29 -0.57 -0.97
CA SER A 127 5.88 -0.01 0.33
C SER A 127 5.69 1.49 0.17
N GLU A 128 5.05 1.87 -0.93
CA GLU A 128 4.91 3.26 -1.26
C GLU A 128 3.80 3.86 -0.40
N THR A 129 4.22 4.71 0.53
CA THR A 129 3.33 5.52 1.35
C THR A 129 2.27 6.21 0.47
N THR A 130 2.64 6.64 -0.74
CA THR A 130 1.73 7.23 -1.74
C THR A 130 0.65 6.26 -2.22
N ILE A 131 1.01 5.03 -2.61
CA ILE A 131 0.03 4.00 -3.02
C ILE A 131 -0.91 3.65 -1.86
N LEU A 132 -0.39 3.44 -0.65
CA LEU A 132 -1.21 3.09 0.50
C LEU A 132 -2.15 4.23 0.94
N ARG A 133 -1.71 5.49 0.83
CA ARG A 133 -2.55 6.67 1.01
C ARG A 133 -3.68 6.71 -0.02
N ALA A 134 -3.36 6.49 -1.30
CA ALA A 134 -4.36 6.46 -2.38
C ALA A 134 -5.31 5.26 -2.27
N LEU A 135 -4.83 4.09 -1.84
CA LEU A 135 -5.66 2.92 -1.56
C LEU A 135 -6.66 3.17 -0.43
N ALA A 136 -6.24 3.82 0.66
CA ALA A 136 -7.15 4.17 1.75
C ALA A 136 -8.27 5.11 1.29
N MET A 137 -7.97 6.04 0.36
CA MET A 137 -9.00 6.86 -0.28
C MET A 137 -9.92 6.05 -1.18
N TYR A 138 -9.35 5.16 -1.99
CA TYR A 138 -10.09 4.30 -2.91
C TYR A 138 -11.10 3.43 -2.18
N LEU A 139 -10.66 2.75 -1.12
CA LEU A 139 -11.48 1.85 -0.31
C LEU A 139 -12.47 2.59 0.59
N ARG A 140 -12.22 3.88 0.87
CA ARG A 140 -12.94 4.66 1.90
C ARG A 140 -12.88 4.03 3.29
N GLU A 141 -11.83 3.26 3.55
CA GLU A 141 -11.58 2.54 4.80
C GLU A 141 -10.11 2.72 5.23
N PRO A 142 -9.82 2.74 6.55
CA PRO A 142 -8.45 2.82 7.02
C PRO A 142 -7.70 1.50 6.77
N ILE A 143 -6.46 1.60 6.27
CA ILE A 143 -5.56 0.46 6.08
C ILE A 143 -4.51 0.46 7.20
N TYR A 144 -4.39 -0.65 7.92
CA TYR A 144 -3.37 -0.81 8.95
C TYR A 144 -2.22 -1.67 8.42
N VAL A 145 -1.01 -1.11 8.44
CA VAL A 145 0.20 -1.81 8.03
C VAL A 145 1.09 -2.02 9.25
N TRP A 146 1.35 -3.28 9.56
CA TRP A 146 2.26 -3.71 10.61
C TRP A 146 3.62 -4.04 10.00
N GLY A 147 4.68 -3.51 10.59
CA GLY A 147 6.05 -3.79 10.19
C GLY A 147 6.86 -4.29 11.38
N VAL A 148 7.77 -5.22 11.13
CA VAL A 148 8.78 -5.65 12.10
C VAL A 148 10.14 -5.36 11.48
N ASP A 149 10.98 -4.60 12.18
CA ASP A 149 12.34 -4.33 11.71
C ASP A 149 13.30 -5.49 12.00
N GLU A 150 14.53 -5.40 11.49
CA GLU A 150 15.57 -6.43 11.67
C GLU A 150 15.93 -6.68 13.14
N THR A 151 15.61 -5.74 14.03
CA THR A 151 15.85 -5.85 15.47
C THR A 151 14.63 -6.39 16.24
N GLY A 152 13.54 -6.69 15.53
CA GLY A 152 12.31 -7.21 16.11
C GLY A 152 11.37 -6.14 16.67
N ASN A 153 11.62 -4.85 16.42
CA ASN A 153 10.68 -3.81 16.85
C ASN A 153 9.46 -3.81 15.94
N CYS A 154 8.29 -3.86 16.56
CA CYS A 154 7.03 -3.72 15.86
C CYS A 154 6.68 -2.24 15.69
N SER A 155 6.29 -1.87 14.47
CA SER A 155 5.68 -0.60 14.13
C SER A 155 4.31 -0.83 13.53
N ALA A 156 3.39 0.11 13.74
CA ALA A 156 2.10 0.10 13.07
C ALA A 156 1.81 1.47 12.49
N ARG A 157 1.32 1.48 11.25
CA ARG A 157 0.92 2.68 10.53
C ARG A 157 -0.54 2.54 10.12
N GLN A 158 -1.32 3.59 10.35
CA GLN A 158 -2.67 3.70 9.85
C GLN A 158 -2.67 4.64 8.65
N PHE A 159 -3.09 4.14 7.51
CA PHE A 159 -3.40 4.93 6.33
C PHE A 159 -4.90 5.24 6.34
N SER A 160 -5.26 6.48 6.10
CA SER A 160 -6.65 6.94 6.05
C SER A 160 -6.74 8.12 5.08
N PHE A 161 -7.83 8.88 5.08
CA PHE A 161 -7.99 10.07 4.26
C PHE A 161 -8.54 11.23 5.09
N GLN A 162 -8.19 12.45 4.69
CA GLN A 162 -8.58 13.69 5.36
C GLN A 162 -8.80 14.79 4.30
N ILE A 163 -9.65 15.75 4.62
CA ILE A 163 -9.85 16.97 3.83
C ILE A 163 -8.98 18.11 4.41
N PHE A 164 -8.20 18.75 3.55
CA PHE A 164 -7.39 19.94 3.85
C PHE A 164 -8.02 21.17 3.19
N ALA A 165 -8.08 22.28 3.93
CA ALA A 165 -8.42 23.58 3.34
C ALA A 165 -7.17 24.15 2.66
N MET A 166 -7.30 24.52 1.39
CA MET A 166 -6.19 25.01 0.58
C MET A 166 -6.17 26.55 0.54
N PRO A 167 -5.00 27.19 0.29
CA PRO A 167 -4.89 28.66 0.24
C PRO A 167 -5.74 29.33 -0.85
N ASN A 168 -6.16 28.58 -1.87
CA ASN A 168 -7.05 29.04 -2.93
C ASN A 168 -8.54 28.80 -2.61
N GLU A 169 -8.88 28.55 -1.34
CA GLU A 169 -10.23 28.25 -0.84
C GLU A 169 -10.82 26.91 -1.31
N ASP A 170 -10.05 26.10 -2.04
CA ASP A 170 -10.44 24.73 -2.37
C ASP A 170 -10.34 23.81 -1.14
N ASN A 171 -11.11 22.73 -1.18
CA ASN A 171 -10.95 21.59 -0.27
C ASN A 171 -10.22 20.46 -1.00
N HIS A 172 -9.12 19.98 -0.43
CA HIS A 172 -8.35 18.86 -0.96
C HIS A 172 -8.53 17.62 -0.09
N GLU A 173 -9.29 16.64 -0.58
CA GLU A 173 -9.39 15.33 0.05
C GLU A 173 -8.20 14.47 -0.41
N THR A 174 -7.37 14.02 0.53
CA THR A 174 -6.22 13.17 0.22
C THR A 174 -5.93 12.15 1.31
N GLY A 175 -5.21 11.09 0.96
CA GLY A 175 -4.77 10.09 1.91
C GLY A 175 -3.78 10.69 2.90
N ILE A 176 -3.69 10.14 4.11
CA ILE A 176 -2.70 10.49 5.13
C ILE A 176 -2.17 9.22 5.79
N VAL A 177 -1.01 9.33 6.43
CA VAL A 177 -0.43 8.25 7.24
C VAL A 177 -0.22 8.73 8.67
N LEU A 178 -0.65 7.92 9.63
CA LEU A 178 -0.42 8.12 11.05
C LEU A 178 0.44 6.96 11.59
N VAL A 179 1.58 7.28 12.20
CA VAL A 179 2.33 6.29 12.99
C VAL A 179 1.59 6.09 14.31
N LEU A 180 1.25 4.84 14.61
CA LEU A 180 0.53 4.51 15.82
C LEU A 180 1.51 4.25 16.96
N ASP A 181 1.24 4.85 18.12
CA ASP A 181 1.93 4.51 19.35
C ASP A 181 1.45 3.17 19.93
N VAL A 182 2.23 2.62 20.86
CA VAL A 182 1.97 1.33 21.50
C VAL A 182 0.60 1.29 22.22
N LYS A 183 0.14 2.43 22.77
CA LYS A 183 -1.16 2.46 23.46
C LYS A 183 -2.30 2.33 22.45
N ARG A 184 -2.21 3.04 21.33
CA ARG A 184 -3.22 3.00 20.27
C ARG A 184 -3.25 1.66 19.55
N ILE A 185 -2.08 1.07 19.31
CA ILE A 185 -1.91 -0.31 18.85
C ILE A 185 -2.66 -1.30 19.75
N ARG A 186 -2.46 -1.20 21.07
CA ARG A 186 -3.12 -2.09 22.04
C ARG A 186 -4.64 -1.97 21.97
N VAL A 187 -5.17 -0.76 21.94
CA VAL A 187 -6.63 -0.53 21.85
C VAL A 187 -7.22 -1.17 20.60
N ILE A 188 -6.54 -1.06 19.44
CA ILE A 188 -7.01 -1.67 18.19
C ILE A 188 -7.01 -3.20 18.32
N LEU A 189 -5.93 -3.79 18.85
CA LEU A 189 -5.83 -5.24 19.00
C LEU A 189 -6.83 -5.81 20.02
N GLU A 190 -7.18 -5.07 21.06
CA GLU A 190 -8.17 -5.48 22.07
C GLU A 190 -9.63 -5.35 21.58
N ALA A 191 -9.86 -4.62 20.48
CA ALA A 191 -11.18 -4.42 19.90
C ALA A 191 -11.55 -5.46 18.82
N CYS A 192 -10.58 -6.26 18.38
CA CYS A 192 -10.74 -7.35 17.41
C CYS A 192 -11.01 -8.69 18.11
#